data_AF-A0A4Y2I1E9-F1
#
_entry.id   AF-A0A4Y2I1E9-F1
#
_cell.length_a   1.000
_cell.length_b   1.000
_cell.length_c   1.000
_cell.angle_alpha   90.00
_cell.angle_beta   90.00
_cell.angle_gamma   90.00
#
_symmetry.space_group_name_H-M   'P 1'
#
loop_
_entity.id
_entity.type
_entity.pdbx_description
1 polymer ?
#
loop_
_entity_poly.entity_id
_entity_poly.type
_entity_poly.pdbx_seq_one_letter_code
_entity_poly.pdbx_strand_id
1 'polypeptide(L)'
;MIQQSMTMQGLTPQLRSELYWNLLAEKFWTPPYRPDLALSDFYLFRHLKHHLGGHHYNGDEDMRTAVTSWLSEQAASFYEEGIQNLVV
;
A
#
# COMPACT_ATOMS: atom_id res chain seq x y z
N MET A 1 -11.22 28.98 -31.39
CA MET A 1 -10.62 27.64 -31.22
C MET A 1 -11.14 27.12 -29.90
N ILE A 2 -11.94 26.06 -29.96
CA ILE A 2 -12.85 25.66 -28.87
C ILE A 2 -12.06 24.82 -27.87
N GLN A 3 -12.02 25.29 -26.63
CA GLN A 3 -11.54 24.52 -25.49
C GLN A 3 -12.58 23.46 -25.16
N GLN A 4 -12.35 22.22 -25.58
CA GLN A 4 -13.23 21.11 -25.26
C GLN A 4 -12.92 20.65 -23.83
N SER A 5 -13.84 20.96 -22.91
CA SER A 5 -13.96 20.29 -21.63
C SER A 5 -14.29 18.82 -21.89
N MET A 6 -13.38 17.93 -21.52
CA MET A 6 -13.54 16.50 -21.72
C MET A 6 -14.53 15.97 -20.68
N THR A 7 -15.82 16.02 -21.00
CA THR A 7 -16.87 15.40 -20.19
C THR A 7 -16.73 13.88 -20.28
N MET A 8 -16.52 13.23 -19.14
CA MET A 8 -16.33 11.77 -18.95
C MET A 8 -17.57 10.91 -19.30
N GLN A 9 -18.50 11.43 -20.09
CA GLN A 9 -19.82 10.82 -20.33
C GLN A 9 -19.89 9.94 -21.61
N GLY A 10 -18.79 9.84 -22.38
CA GLY A 10 -18.75 9.08 -23.64
C GLY A 10 -17.74 7.92 -23.72
N LEU A 11 -17.03 7.59 -22.65
CA LEU A 11 -16.01 6.52 -22.66
C LEU A 11 -16.65 5.14 -22.51
N THR A 12 -16.25 4.21 -23.38
CA THR A 12 -16.65 2.80 -23.27
C THR A 12 -16.21 2.24 -21.91
N PRO A 13 -16.94 1.28 -21.32
CA PRO A 13 -16.57 0.68 -20.03
C PRO A 13 -15.14 0.12 -20.01
N GLN A 14 -14.66 -0.36 -21.16
CA GLN A 14 -13.30 -0.88 -21.34
C GLN A 14 -12.27 0.24 -21.20
N LEU A 15 -12.42 1.34 -21.94
CA LEU A 15 -11.49 2.48 -21.87
C LEU A 15 -11.49 3.15 -20.49
N ARG A 16 -12.63 3.14 -19.79
CA ARG A 16 -12.70 3.63 -18.40
C ARG A 16 -11.90 2.76 -17.44
N SER A 17 -11.97 1.45 -17.62
CA SER A 17 -11.21 0.50 -16.80
C SER A 17 -9.72 0.60 -17.10
N GLU A 18 -9.34 0.73 -18.38
CA GLU A 18 -7.96 0.97 -18.78
C GLU A 18 -7.43 2.30 -18.23
N LEU A 19 -8.20 3.39 -18.31
CA LEU A 19 -7.78 4.67 -17.74
C LEU A 19 -7.64 4.59 -16.21
N TYR A 20 -8.57 3.91 -15.53
CA TYR A 20 -8.49 3.69 -14.09
C TYR A 20 -7.25 2.89 -13.69
N TRP A 21 -6.95 1.80 -14.40
CA TRP A 21 -5.75 1.01 -14.18
C TRP A 21 -4.48 1.77 -14.50
N ASN A 22 -4.46 2.57 -15.57
CA ASN A 22 -3.31 3.38 -15.96
C ASN A 22 -3.04 4.50 -14.95
N LEU A 23 -4.06 5.17 -14.43
CA LEU A 23 -3.92 6.19 -13.39
C LEU A 23 -3.46 5.59 -12.05
N LEU A 24 -3.96 4.40 -11.70
CA LEU A 24 -3.48 3.66 -10.53
C LEU A 24 -2.05 3.20 -10.71
N ALA A 25 -1.71 2.66 -11.89
CA ALA A 25 -0.35 2.28 -12.21
C ALA A 25 0.57 3.50 -12.10
N GLU A 26 0.29 4.61 -12.77
CA GLU A 26 1.11 5.83 -12.69
C GLU A 26 1.29 6.34 -11.24
N LYS A 27 0.25 6.28 -10.41
CA LYS A 27 0.29 6.75 -9.02
C LYS A 27 0.97 5.77 -8.05
N PHE A 28 0.89 4.47 -8.30
CA PHE A 28 1.40 3.42 -7.42
C PHE A 28 2.56 2.61 -8.03
N TRP A 29 3.11 3.04 -9.17
CA TRP A 29 4.23 2.35 -9.80
C TRP A 29 5.48 2.49 -8.95
N THR A 30 5.73 1.49 -8.11
CA THR A 30 7.09 1.23 -7.68
C THR A 30 7.85 0.66 -8.88
N PRO A 31 8.96 1.27 -9.35
CA PRO A 31 9.79 0.65 -10.38
C PRO A 31 10.15 -0.79 -9.98
N PRO A 32 10.31 -1.72 -10.94
CA PRO A 32 10.58 -3.11 -10.63
C PRO A 32 11.80 -3.20 -9.70
N TYR A 33 11.59 -3.76 -8.50
CA TYR A 33 12.56 -3.93 -7.42
C TYR A 33 13.14 -2.64 -6.82
N ARG A 34 12.30 -1.88 -6.11
CA ARG A 34 12.77 -1.01 -5.01
C ARG A 34 11.98 -1.29 -3.74
N PRO A 35 12.42 -2.25 -2.89
CA PRO A 35 11.80 -2.52 -1.59
C PRO A 35 11.71 -1.25 -0.74
N ASP A 36 12.68 -0.35 -0.93
CA ASP A 36 12.79 0.94 -0.25
C ASP A 36 11.68 1.93 -0.64
N LEU A 37 11.00 1.71 -1.78
CA LEU A 37 9.86 2.53 -2.23
C LEU A 37 8.49 1.93 -1.87
N ALA A 38 8.44 0.66 -1.46
CA ALA A 38 7.19 0.06 -1.01
C ALA A 38 6.98 0.41 0.48
N LEU A 39 5.91 1.16 0.76
CA LEU A 39 5.48 1.54 2.10
C LEU A 39 5.46 0.35 3.08
N SER A 40 4.92 -0.75 2.58
CA SER A 40 4.80 -2.00 3.32
C SER A 40 6.17 -2.56 3.69
N ASP A 41 7.12 -2.56 2.76
CA ASP A 41 8.42 -3.23 2.94
C ASP A 41 9.39 -2.40 3.80
N PHE A 42 9.40 -1.07 3.63
CA PHE A 42 10.31 -0.18 4.35
C PHE A 42 9.87 0.10 5.79
N TYR A 43 8.56 0.27 6.03
CA TYR A 43 8.04 0.72 7.32
C TYR A 43 7.27 -0.39 8.04
N LEU A 44 6.12 -0.81 7.49
CA LEU A 44 5.21 -1.74 8.19
C LEU A 44 5.88 -3.08 8.50
N PHE A 45 6.44 -3.74 7.49
CA PHE A 45 7.09 -5.05 7.65
C PHE A 45 8.38 -4.97 8.44
N ARG A 46 9.07 -3.82 8.45
CA ARG A 46 10.25 -3.62 9.30
C ARG A 46 9.86 -3.70 10.78
N HIS A 47 8.82 -2.95 11.18
CA HIS A 47 8.34 -2.97 12.56
C HIS A 47 7.68 -4.31 12.92
N LEU A 48 6.89 -4.88 12.01
CA LEU A 48 6.27 -6.18 12.24
C LEU A 48 7.31 -7.29 12.40
N LYS A 49 8.34 -7.36 11.54
CA LYS A 49 9.43 -8.34 11.68
C LYS A 49 10.19 -8.18 12.99
N HIS A 50 10.37 -6.95 13.46
CA HIS A 50 11.00 -6.70 14.76
C HIS A 50 10.14 -7.24 15.91
N HIS A 51 8.82 -7.02 15.87
CA HIS A 51 7.88 -7.52 16.88
C HIS A 51 7.79 -9.05 16.89
N LEU A 52 7.67 -9.68 15.71
CA LEU A 52 7.61 -11.13 15.57
C LEU A 52 8.98 -11.80 15.83
N GLY A 53 10.07 -11.04 15.70
CA GLY A 53 11.43 -11.53 15.87
C GLY A 53 11.63 -12.20 17.22
N GLY A 54 12.27 -13.38 17.22
CA GLY A 54 12.59 -14.12 18.44
C GLY A 54 11.44 -14.93 19.04
N HIS A 55 10.23 -14.85 18.49
CA HIS A 55 9.10 -15.66 18.93
C HIS A 55 8.99 -16.95 18.10
N HIS A 56 8.79 -18.08 18.78
CA HIS A 56 8.35 -19.33 18.14
C HIS A 56 6.84 -19.45 18.33
N TYR A 57 6.12 -19.60 17.23
CA TYR A 57 4.68 -19.84 17.23
C TYR A 57 4.43 -21.33 17.05
N ASN A 58 3.40 -21.88 17.71
CA ASN A 58 3.09 -23.31 17.61
C ASN A 58 2.38 -23.68 16.30
N GLY A 59 1.94 -22.67 15.54
CA GLY A 59 1.31 -22.84 14.22
C GLY A 59 0.82 -21.53 13.63
N ASP A 60 0.19 -21.63 12.47
CA ASP A 60 -0.24 -20.47 11.67
C ASP A 60 -1.32 -19.63 12.38
N GLU A 61 -2.22 -20.24 13.14
CA GLU A 61 -3.25 -19.51 13.90
C GLU A 61 -2.66 -18.65 15.02
N ASP A 62 -1.64 -19.17 15.72
CA ASP A 62 -0.90 -18.40 16.74
C ASP A 62 -0.17 -17.22 16.10
N MET A 63 0.49 -17.45 14.95
CA MET A 63 1.17 -16.40 14.19
C MET A 63 0.17 -15.34 13.70
N ARG A 64 -0.97 -15.77 13.14
CA ARG A 64 -2.01 -14.89 12.62
C ARG A 64 -2.60 -14.04 13.73
N THR A 65 -2.81 -14.62 14.91
CA THR A 65 -3.29 -13.90 16.09
C THR A 65 -2.28 -12.83 16.50
N ALA A 66 -1.00 -13.17 16.61
CA ALA A 66 0.05 -12.21 16.96
C ALA A 66 0.15 -11.05 15.95
N VAL A 67 0.12 -11.34 14.65
CA VAL A 67 0.12 -10.31 13.60
C VAL A 67 -1.10 -9.40 13.71
N THR A 68 -2.29 -9.97 13.89
CA THR A 68 -3.55 -9.21 13.92
C THR A 68 -3.65 -8.34 15.18
N SER A 69 -3.23 -8.87 16.33
CA SER A 69 -3.14 -8.12 17.59
C SER A 69 -2.17 -6.95 17.45
N TRP A 70 -0.95 -7.20 16.95
CA TRP A 70 0.04 -6.14 16.78
C TRP A 70 -0.44 -5.02 15.85
N LEU A 71 -1.07 -5.35 14.71
CA LEU A 71 -1.63 -4.35 13.81
C LEU A 71 -2.73 -3.51 14.47
N SER A 72 -3.55 -4.14 15.31
CA SER A 72 -4.65 -3.48 16.02
C SER A 72 -4.17 -2.60 17.18
N GLU A 73 -2.98 -2.85 17.71
CA GLU A 73 -2.33 -2.04 18.75
C GLU A 73 -1.70 -0.75 18.20
N GLN A 74 -1.43 -0.67 16.89
CA GLN A 74 -0.79 0.50 16.30
C GLN A 74 -1.75 1.70 16.25
N ALA A 75 -1.28 2.87 16.67
CA ALA A 75 -2.03 4.11 16.57
C ALA A 75 -2.15 4.58 15.11
N ALA A 76 -3.15 5.43 14.81
CA ALA A 76 -3.29 6.03 13.48
C ALA A 76 -2.00 6.76 13.03
N SER A 77 -1.33 7.45 13.96
CA SER A 77 -0.08 8.17 13.71
C SER A 77 1.05 7.26 13.23
N PHE A 78 1.07 5.98 13.64
CA PHE A 78 2.07 5.02 13.16
C PHE A 78 1.93 4.82 11.65
N TYR A 79 0.70 4.66 11.15
CA TYR A 79 0.44 4.49 9.73
C TYR A 79 0.68 5.79 8.95
N GLU A 80 0.31 6.94 9.53
CA GLU A 80 0.57 8.26 8.94
C GLU A 80 2.08 8.52 8.79
N GLU A 81 2.88 8.21 9.80
CA GLU A 81 4.34 8.32 9.75
C GLU A 81 4.93 7.44 8.65
N GLY A 82 4.46 6.19 8.53
CA GLY A 82 4.86 5.32 7.43
C GLY A 82 4.59 5.95 6.07
N ILE A 83 3.37 6.47 5.87
CA ILE A 83 2.95 7.10 4.61
C ILE A 83 3.78 8.37 4.33
N GLN A 84 4.08 9.17 5.34
CA GLN A 84 4.90 10.39 5.21
C GLN A 84 6.36 10.09 4.88
N ASN A 85 6.90 8.98 5.38
CA ASN A 85 8.27 8.55 5.11
C ASN A 85 8.48 8.04 3.66
N LEU A 86 7.41 7.88 2.87
CA LEU A 86 7.49 7.76 1.42
C LEU A 86 7.81 9.14 0.81
N VAL A 87 9.08 9.53 0.86
CA VAL A 87 9.56 10.63 0.02
C VAL A 87 9.68 10.11 -1.41
N VAL A 88 8.69 10.43 -2.23
CA VAL A 88 8.74 10.26 -3.70
C VAL A 88 9.39 11.47 -4.34
#